data_AF-A0A9X9M9Z9-F1
#
_entry.id   AF-A0A9X9M9Z9-F1
#
_cell.length_a   1.000
_cell.length_b   1.000
_cell.length_c   1.000
_cell.angle_alpha   90.00
_cell.angle_beta   90.00
_cell.angle_gamma   90.00
#
_symmetry.space_group_name_H-M   'P 1'
#
loop_
_entity.id
_entity.type
_entity.pdbx_description
1 polymer ?
#
loop_
_entity_poly.entity_id
_entity_poly.type
_entity_poly.pdbx_seq_one_letter_code
_entity_poly.pdbx_strand_id
1 'polypeptide(L)'
;MAAPGSFPLRVEGSWGSDPPKNLSTKLQMYFQSARRSGGGECEVRQEPGAATRFLAFFHLDAVRQRVLETKNHELLWPGIGTFQLTVELPTAPEEVQDALEGDIPAKESETKAHIQDPGKGKE
;
A
#
# COMPACT_ATOMS: atom_id res chain seq x y z
N MET A 1 -17.50 5.13 -16.82
CA MET A 1 -18.15 4.61 -15.60
C MET A 1 -17.06 4.01 -14.72
N ALA A 2 -16.46 4.81 -13.84
CA ALA A 2 -15.73 4.27 -12.69
C ALA A 2 -16.79 3.98 -11.63
N ALA A 3 -16.87 2.74 -11.15
CA ALA A 3 -17.82 2.39 -10.10
C ALA A 3 -17.42 3.17 -8.83
N PRO A 4 -18.36 3.86 -8.16
CA PRO A 4 -18.07 4.52 -6.90
C PRO A 4 -17.72 3.43 -5.87
N GLY A 5 -16.50 3.47 -5.33
CA GLY A 5 -16.04 2.54 -4.28
C GLY A 5 -14.83 1.66 -4.63
N SER A 6 -14.14 1.91 -5.75
CA SER A 6 -12.86 1.26 -6.03
C SER A 6 -11.76 2.30 -6.22
N PHE A 7 -10.71 2.22 -5.41
CA PHE A 7 -9.54 3.11 -5.48
C PHE A 7 -8.49 2.51 -6.42
N PRO A 8 -8.28 3.09 -7.61
CA PRO A 8 -7.31 2.56 -8.58
C PRO A 8 -5.89 2.93 -8.18
N LEU A 9 -4.97 2.01 -8.44
CA LEU A 9 -3.54 2.15 -8.21
C LEU A 9 -2.80 1.59 -9.42
N ARG A 10 -1.91 2.38 -10.01
CA ARG A 10 -1.12 1.97 -11.16
C ARG A 10 0.03 1.09 -10.69
N VAL A 11 0.22 -0.03 -11.38
CA VAL A 11 1.27 -1.00 -11.12
C VAL A 11 2.10 -1.18 -12.38
N GLU A 12 3.37 -0.86 -12.28
CA GLU A 12 4.39 -1.14 -13.27
C GLU A 12 5.41 -2.12 -12.69
N GLY A 13 6.14 -2.81 -13.55
CA GLY A 13 7.17 -3.71 -13.08
C GLY A 13 8.16 -4.05 -14.17
N SER A 14 9.32 -4.53 -13.74
CA SER A 14 10.46 -4.82 -14.61
C SER A 14 10.33 -6.13 -15.40
N TRP A 15 9.12 -6.49 -15.84
CA TRP A 15 8.85 -7.67 -16.68
C TRP A 15 9.19 -7.45 -18.16
N GLY A 16 9.50 -6.22 -18.57
CA GLY A 16 9.89 -5.89 -19.95
C GLY A 16 8.70 -5.75 -20.90
N SER A 17 8.96 -5.68 -22.22
CA SER A 17 7.94 -5.44 -23.25
C SER A 17 6.97 -6.60 -23.49
N ASP A 18 7.28 -7.81 -23.00
CA ASP A 18 6.42 -9.00 -23.11
C ASP A 18 6.05 -9.50 -21.71
N PRO A 19 4.95 -9.00 -21.14
CA PRO A 19 4.46 -9.50 -19.86
C PRO A 19 3.81 -10.88 -20.03
N PRO A 20 4.02 -11.81 -19.08
CA PRO A 20 3.37 -13.11 -19.13
C PRO A 20 1.85 -12.98 -19.04
N LYS A 21 1.11 -13.79 -19.81
CA LYS A 21 -0.37 -13.75 -19.86
C LYS A 21 -1.07 -13.90 -18.51
N ASN A 22 -0.40 -14.53 -17.53
CA ASN A 22 -0.91 -14.75 -16.18
C ASN A 22 -0.46 -13.67 -15.17
N LEU A 23 0.14 -12.57 -15.65
CA LEU A 23 0.72 -11.53 -14.80
C LEU A 23 -0.35 -10.82 -13.96
N SER A 24 -1.49 -10.49 -14.58
CA SER A 24 -2.63 -9.89 -13.88
C SER A 24 -3.07 -10.72 -12.67
N THR A 25 -3.27 -12.03 -12.85
CA THR A 25 -3.65 -12.95 -11.76
C THR A 25 -2.55 -13.04 -10.69
N LYS A 26 -1.28 -13.09 -11.08
CA LYS A 26 -0.16 -13.14 -10.12
C LYS A 26 -0.03 -11.85 -9.29
N LEU A 27 -0.18 -10.70 -9.92
CA LEU A 27 -0.26 -9.41 -9.25
C LEU A 27 -1.43 -9.39 -8.27
N GLN A 28 -2.60 -9.85 -8.72
CA GLN A 28 -3.78 -9.92 -7.86
C GLN A 28 -3.54 -10.78 -6.62
N MET A 29 -2.93 -11.96 -6.74
CA MET A 29 -2.60 -12.80 -5.58
C MET A 29 -1.58 -12.13 -4.64
N TYR A 30 -0.63 -11.37 -5.20
CA TYR A 30 0.38 -10.65 -4.43
C TYR A 30 -0.24 -9.50 -3.62
N PHE A 31 -1.09 -8.69 -4.25
CA PHE A 31 -1.78 -7.59 -3.59
C PHE A 31 -2.89 -8.06 -2.64
N GLN A 32 -3.50 -9.23 -2.88
CA GLN A 32 -4.40 -9.88 -1.91
C GLN A 32 -3.67 -10.41 -0.66
N SER A 33 -2.35 -10.60 -0.73
CA SER A 33 -1.57 -11.09 0.39
C SER A 33 -1.16 -9.94 1.32
N ALA A 34 -1.94 -9.70 2.37
CA ALA A 34 -1.64 -8.71 3.41
C ALA A 34 -0.22 -8.84 3.98
N ARG A 35 0.30 -10.07 4.10
CA ARG A 35 1.65 -10.33 4.63
C ARG A 35 2.79 -9.99 3.67
N ARG A 36 2.53 -9.89 2.35
CA ARG A 36 3.56 -9.61 1.34
C ARG A 36 3.56 -8.16 0.89
N SER A 37 2.38 -7.61 0.63
CA SER A 37 2.21 -6.27 0.05
C SER A 37 1.56 -5.27 1.03
N GLY A 38 1.13 -5.73 2.21
CA GLY A 38 0.29 -4.93 3.10
C GLY A 38 -1.15 -4.75 2.59
N GLY A 39 -1.48 -5.41 1.47
CA GLY A 39 -2.74 -5.25 0.75
C GLY A 39 -3.93 -6.03 1.34
N GLY A 40 -4.95 -6.23 0.52
CA GLY A 40 -6.24 -6.82 0.87
C GLY A 40 -7.03 -7.15 -0.39
N GLU A 41 -8.35 -7.27 -0.31
CA GLU A 41 -9.17 -7.56 -1.49
C GLU A 41 -8.97 -6.51 -2.58
N CYS A 42 -8.54 -6.96 -3.76
CA CYS A 42 -8.24 -6.12 -4.91
C CYS A 42 -8.45 -6.87 -6.22
N GLU A 43 -8.71 -6.12 -7.28
CA GLU A 43 -8.86 -6.64 -8.63
C GLU A 43 -7.83 -6.00 -9.56
N VAL A 44 -7.08 -6.80 -10.31
CA VAL A 44 -6.03 -6.29 -11.21
C VAL A 44 -6.47 -6.45 -12.66
N ARG A 45 -6.46 -5.35 -13.41
CA ARG A 45 -6.75 -5.32 -14.85
C ARG A 45 -5.59 -4.73 -15.61
N GLN A 46 -5.37 -5.21 -16.82
CA GLN A 46 -4.38 -4.64 -17.73
C GLN A 46 -4.91 -3.32 -18.30
N GLU A 47 -4.05 -2.31 -18.40
CA GLU A 47 -4.43 -1.02 -18.96
C GLU A 47 -4.63 -1.13 -20.49
N PRO A 48 -5.78 -0.70 -21.03
CA PRO A 48 -6.02 -0.72 -22.46
C PRO A 48 -5.18 0.36 -23.16
N GLY A 49 -4.05 -0.03 -23.72
CA GLY A 49 -3.12 0.88 -24.41
C GLY A 49 -1.65 0.66 -24.02
N ALA A 50 -1.41 0.04 -22.86
CA ALA A 50 -0.08 -0.29 -22.39
C ALA A 50 0.01 -1.76 -21.98
N ALA A 51 0.74 -2.56 -22.77
CA ALA A 51 0.96 -3.97 -22.47
C ALA A 51 1.62 -4.20 -21.10
N THR A 52 2.48 -3.25 -20.70
CA THR A 52 3.31 -3.34 -19.50
C THR A 52 2.72 -2.63 -18.28
N ARG A 53 1.51 -2.06 -18.37
CA ARG A 53 0.88 -1.34 -17.26
C ARG A 53 -0.38 -2.05 -16.80
N PHE A 54 -0.53 -2.10 -15.48
CA PHE A 54 -1.68 -2.71 -14.83
C PHE A 54 -2.31 -1.70 -13.87
N LEU A 55 -3.61 -1.85 -13.66
CA LEU A 55 -4.39 -1.09 -12.71
C LEU A 55 -4.94 -2.06 -11.67
N ALA A 56 -4.54 -1.86 -10.42
CA ALA A 56 -5.07 -2.56 -9.26
C ALA A 56 -6.18 -1.70 -8.63
N PHE A 57 -7.38 -2.25 -8.56
CA PHE A 57 -8.55 -1.62 -7.96
C PHE A 57 -8.74 -2.18 -6.56
N PHE A 58 -8.51 -1.34 -5.56
CA PHE A 58 -8.70 -1.71 -4.15
C PHE A 58 -10.07 -1.29 -3.67
N HIS A 59 -10.70 -2.13 -2.83
CA HIS A 59 -11.99 -1.79 -2.22
C HIS A 59 -11.88 -0.75 -1.10
N LEU A 60 -10.69 -0.61 -0.48
CA LEU A 60 -10.45 0.27 0.66
C LEU A 60 -9.27 1.20 0.38
N ASP A 61 -9.44 2.48 0.71
CA ASP A 61 -8.39 3.48 0.59
C ASP A 61 -7.21 3.21 1.53
N ALA A 62 -7.48 2.85 2.79
CA ALA A 62 -6.44 2.52 3.76
C ALA A 62 -5.53 1.36 3.28
N VAL A 63 -6.09 0.42 2.50
CA VAL A 63 -5.32 -0.69 1.91
C VAL A 63 -4.45 -0.15 0.76
N ARG A 64 -5.02 0.69 -0.11
CA ARG A 64 -4.27 1.37 -1.18
C ARG A 64 -3.11 2.18 -0.61
N GLN A 65 -3.34 2.99 0.42
CA GLN A 65 -2.30 3.82 1.04
C GLN A 65 -1.14 2.98 1.58
N ARG A 66 -1.42 1.89 2.30
CA ARG A 66 -0.36 0.98 2.80
C ARG A 66 0.50 0.38 1.69
N VAL A 67 -0.16 -0.04 0.60
CA VAL A 67 0.54 -0.53 -0.59
C VAL A 67 1.39 0.58 -1.21
N LEU A 68 0.88 1.82 -1.29
CA LEU A 68 1.60 2.96 -1.83
C LEU A 68 2.79 3.40 -0.96
N GLU A 69 2.65 3.37 0.36
CA GLU A 69 3.73 3.64 1.33
C GLU A 69 4.81 2.54 1.29
N THR A 70 4.41 1.32 0.94
CA THR A 70 5.34 0.21 0.74
C THR A 70 6.13 0.44 -0.54
N LYS A 71 7.40 0.86 -0.42
CA LYS A 71 8.26 1.16 -1.57
C LYS A 71 8.91 -0.06 -2.24
N ASN A 72 9.06 -1.18 -1.53
CA ASN A 72 9.69 -2.39 -2.06
C ASN A 72 8.66 -3.49 -2.25
N HIS A 73 8.07 -3.55 -3.45
CA HIS A 73 7.20 -4.65 -3.85
C HIS A 73 7.97 -5.63 -4.71
N GLU A 74 8.15 -6.85 -4.20
CA GLU A 74 8.88 -7.92 -4.89
C GLU A 74 7.94 -9.07 -5.29
N LEU A 75 7.73 -9.18 -6.60
CA LEU A 75 6.94 -10.24 -7.19
C LEU A 75 7.83 -11.42 -7.57
N LEU A 76 7.85 -12.44 -6.71
CA LEU A 76 8.41 -13.75 -7.05
C LEU A 76 7.59 -14.44 -8.15
N TRP A 77 8.26 -14.70 -9.27
CA TRP A 77 7.75 -15.48 -10.37
C TRP A 77 8.49 -16.82 -10.49
N PRO A 78 7.79 -17.96 -10.29
CA PRO A 78 8.42 -19.26 -10.36
C PRO A 78 8.96 -19.51 -11.77
N GLY A 79 10.27 -19.79 -11.88
CA GLY A 79 10.95 -20.09 -13.13
C GLY A 79 11.54 -18.88 -13.88
N ILE A 80 11.26 -17.64 -13.45
CA ILE A 80 11.87 -16.44 -14.05
C ILE A 80 12.74 -15.69 -13.03
N GLY A 81 12.26 -15.54 -11.79
CA GLY A 81 12.97 -14.81 -10.74
C GLY A 81 12.06 -13.82 -10.02
N THR A 82 12.64 -12.78 -9.43
CA THR A 82 11.91 -11.69 -8.79
C THR A 82 11.76 -10.51 -9.73
N PHE A 83 10.56 -9.98 -9.84
CA PHE A 83 10.28 -8.71 -10.50
C PHE A 83 10.05 -7.63 -9.45
N GLN A 84 10.69 -6.48 -9.63
CA GLN A 84 10.37 -5.30 -8.85
C GLN A 84 9.09 -4.68 -9.40
N LEU A 85 8.15 -4.39 -8.51
CA LEU A 85 6.93 -3.67 -8.81
C LEU A 85 7.05 -2.25 -8.32
N THR A 86 6.65 -1.31 -9.14
CA THR A 86 6.49 0.10 -8.80
C THR A 86 5.01 0.41 -8.80
N VAL A 87 4.55 0.99 -7.70
CA VAL A 87 3.16 1.40 -7.52
C VAL A 87 3.06 2.91 -7.46
N GLU A 88 2.13 3.48 -8.22
CA GLU A 88 1.92 4.93 -8.29
C GLU A 88 0.43 5.26 -8.41
N LEU A 89 0.06 6.48 -8.06
CA LEU A 89 -1.30 6.96 -8.27
C LEU A 89 -1.51 7.22 -9.77
N PRO A 90 -2.60 6.72 -10.38
CA PRO A 90 -2.93 7.07 -11.75
C PRO A 90 -3.21 8.57 -11.84
N THR A 91 -2.59 9.27 -12.79
CA THR A 91 -2.60 10.75 -12.95
C THR A 91 -3.98 11.36 -13.31
N ALA A 92 -5.09 10.65 -13.13
CA ALA A 92 -6.42 11.24 -13.25
C ALA A 92 -6.80 11.91 -11.91
N PRO A 93 -7.31 13.16 -11.92
CA PRO A 93 -7.57 13.89 -10.69
C PRO A 93 -8.89 13.37 -10.10
N GLU A 94 -8.81 12.74 -8.94
CA GLU A 94 -9.95 12.79 -8.02
C GLU A 94 -9.44 13.47 -6.75
N GLU A 95 -9.73 14.76 -6.71
CA GLU A 95 -9.85 15.54 -5.49
C GLU A 95 -10.68 14.78 -4.44
N VAL A 96 -10.38 15.09 -3.18
CA VAL A 96 -11.08 14.77 -1.93
C VAL A 96 -11.01 13.33 -1.42
N GLN A 97 -10.10 13.09 -0.48
CA GLN A 97 -10.50 13.18 0.93
C GLN A 97 -9.42 13.94 1.72
N ASP A 98 -9.69 15.22 1.90
CA ASP A 98 -9.27 16.00 3.06
C ASP A 98 -9.90 15.33 4.30
N ALA A 99 -9.05 14.84 5.22
CA ALA A 99 -9.30 14.49 6.63
C ALA A 99 -8.51 13.26 7.10
N LEU A 100 -7.17 13.37 7.09
CA LEU A 100 -6.47 13.12 8.35
C LEU A 100 -5.72 14.40 8.70
N GLU A 101 -6.45 15.33 9.29
CA GLU A 101 -5.90 16.07 10.43
C GLU A 101 -5.34 15.03 11.40
N GLY A 102 -4.04 14.80 11.25
CA GLY A 102 -3.22 14.04 12.17
C GLY A 102 -1.97 14.86 12.35
N ASP A 103 -2.17 16.03 12.98
CA ASP A 103 -1.12 16.79 13.63
C ASP A 103 -0.12 15.80 14.23
N ILE A 104 1.14 16.00 13.90
CA ILE A 104 2.28 15.40 14.57
C ILE A 104 2.51 16.17 15.87
N PRO A 105 2.02 15.75 17.04
CA PRO A 105 2.68 16.15 18.25
C PRO A 105 3.86 15.19 18.41
N ALA A 106 5.03 15.68 18.02
CA ALA A 106 6.29 15.23 18.59
C ALA A 106 6.15 15.24 20.13
N LYS A 107 5.89 14.08 20.73
CA LYS A 107 5.97 13.86 22.17
C LYS A 107 6.75 12.57 22.41
N GLU A 108 8.06 12.67 22.21
CA GLU A 108 8.99 11.96 23.08
C GLU A 108 8.73 12.46 24.50
N SER A 109 8.15 11.60 25.33
CA SER A 109 8.26 11.70 26.78
C SER A 109 8.06 10.32 27.35
N GLU A 110 9.20 9.72 27.62
CA GLU A 110 9.42 8.45 28.28
C GLU A 110 8.54 8.30 29.53
N THR A 111 7.73 7.24 29.55
CA THR A 111 7.06 6.79 30.77
C THR A 111 8.06 5.96 31.57
N LYS A 112 8.52 6.49 32.71
CA LYS A 112 8.99 5.69 33.84
C LYS A 112 8.25 6.14 35.09
N ALA A 113 7.17 5.42 35.38
CA ALA A 113 6.58 5.37 36.71
C ALA A 113 7.57 4.69 37.68
N HIS A 114 7.83 5.32 38.83
CA HIS A 114 8.33 4.62 40.01
C HIS A 114 7.79 5.28 41.29
N ILE A 115 6.61 4.80 41.68
CA ILE A 115 6.14 4.47 43.04
C ILE A 115 6.84 5.06 44.30
N GLN A 116 5.98 5.63 45.15
CA GLN A 116 5.92 5.59 46.63
C GLN A 116 6.44 6.80 47.48
N ASP A 117 5.45 7.55 48.00
CA ASP A 117 5.42 8.27 49.30
C ASP A 117 5.68 7.26 50.45
N PRO A 118 6.27 7.59 51.64
CA PRO A 118 5.69 8.59 52.54
C PRO A 118 6.62 9.48 53.37
N GLY A 119 6.02 10.58 53.83
CA GLY A 119 6.67 11.65 54.57
C GLY A 119 7.10 11.38 56.01
N LYS A 120 7.95 12.29 56.49
CA LYS A 120 8.15 12.74 57.87
C LYS A 120 9.05 13.99 57.72
N GLY A 121 8.61 15.21 58.02
CA GLY A 121 8.40 15.66 59.38
C GLY A 121 9.59 16.54 59.78
N LYS A 122 9.34 17.85 59.75
CA LYS A 122 10.05 18.94 60.45
C LYS A 122 10.70 18.47 61.77
N GLU A 123 11.91 18.95 62.04
CA GLU A 123 12.26 19.93 63.09
C GLU A 123 13.77 20.23 63.06
#